data_AF-A0A958T047-F1
#
_entry.id   AF-A0A958T047-F1
#
_cell.length_a   1.000
_cell.length_b   1.000
_cell.length_c   1.000
_cell.angle_alpha   90.00
_cell.angle_beta   90.00
_cell.angle_gamma   90.00
#
_symmetry.space_group_name_H-M   'P 1'
#
loop_
_entity.id
_entity.type
_entity.pdbx_description
1 polymer ?
#
loop_
_entity_poly.entity_id
_entity_poly.type
_entity_poly.pdbx_seq_one_letter_code
_entity_poly.pdbx_strand_id
1 'polypeptide(L)'
;MIEKKDISLEKVALVGIVTKEQDEAKSKEYLDELEFLAFTAGGEVVKRFTQKMERPDPRTFIGSGKMDDVQAFIKEHEVGTVIFDDELSPAQERNISKILDCKVLDRTNLILDIFAQRAQTSYARTQVELAQCEYLLPRLKGMWTHLERQKGGIGMRGPGETEIETDRRIVRDKIALLKEKIKTIDKQMAVQRGNRGQMVRVALVGYTNVGKSTLMNVISKSEVFAENKLFATLDTTVRKVVIENLPFLLSDTVGFIRKLPTQLVESFKSTLDEVREADLLLHVVDISHPNFEEHIDSVNKILLEIK
;
A
#
# COMPACT_ATOMS: atom_id res chain seq x y z
N MET A 1 34.13 -2.97 -13.62
CA MET A 1 33.61 -3.97 -12.67
C MET A 1 32.58 -3.26 -11.80
N ILE A 2 31.31 -3.37 -12.17
CA ILE A 2 30.22 -2.81 -11.37
C ILE A 2 29.98 -3.82 -10.25
N GLU A 3 30.29 -3.43 -9.02
CA GLU A 3 30.00 -4.22 -7.83
C GLU A 3 28.51 -4.57 -7.85
N LYS A 4 28.22 -5.88 -7.84
CA LYS A 4 26.90 -6.38 -7.44
C LYS A 4 26.73 -5.93 -6.00
N LYS A 5 25.96 -4.86 -5.78
CA LYS A 5 25.40 -4.56 -4.47
C LYS A 5 24.52 -5.76 -4.14
N ASP A 6 25.02 -6.66 -3.30
CA ASP A 6 24.18 -7.63 -2.60
C ASP A 6 23.15 -6.78 -1.85
N ILE A 7 21.94 -6.72 -2.38
CA ILE A 7 20.81 -6.12 -1.67
C ILE A 7 20.54 -7.11 -0.54
N SER A 8 21.18 -6.91 0.62
CA SER A 8 20.87 -7.67 1.82
C SER A 8 19.41 -7.41 2.13
N LEU A 9 18.55 -8.38 1.81
CA LEU A 9 17.13 -8.31 2.10
C LEU A 9 16.96 -8.16 3.60
N GLU A 10 16.08 -7.26 4.02
CA GLU A 10 15.80 -7.08 5.44
C GLU A 10 15.07 -8.31 5.95
N LYS A 11 15.53 -8.93 7.03
CA LYS A 11 14.81 -10.07 7.63
C LYS A 11 13.50 -9.59 8.26
N VAL A 12 12.42 -10.24 7.86
CA VAL A 12 11.06 -9.88 8.26
C VAL A 12 10.32 -11.04 8.91
N ALA A 13 9.56 -10.77 9.96
CA ALA A 13 8.55 -11.69 10.47
C ALA A 13 7.13 -11.17 10.14
N LEU A 14 6.24 -12.09 9.74
CA LEU A 14 4.84 -11.77 9.47
C LEU A 14 3.95 -12.18 10.64
N VAL A 15 2.95 -11.36 10.96
CA VAL A 15 1.96 -11.62 12.01
C VAL A 15 0.56 -11.48 11.44
N GLY A 16 -0.25 -12.54 11.59
CA GLY A 16 -1.66 -12.56 11.22
C GLY A 16 -2.54 -13.14 12.33
N ILE A 17 -3.84 -12.89 12.23
CA ILE A 17 -4.84 -13.49 13.13
C ILE A 17 -5.79 -14.38 12.33
N VAL A 18 -6.29 -15.42 12.99
CA VAL A 18 -7.35 -16.29 12.45
C VAL A 18 -8.61 -16.00 13.27
N THR A 19 -9.66 -15.55 12.59
CA THR A 19 -10.95 -15.17 13.20
C THR A 19 -12.07 -16.10 12.72
N LYS A 20 -13.30 -15.89 13.19
CA LYS A 20 -14.46 -16.65 12.69
C LYS A 20 -14.81 -16.33 11.23
N GLU A 21 -14.50 -15.12 10.78
CA GLU A 21 -14.73 -14.65 9.41
C GLU A 21 -13.54 -14.96 8.48
N GLN A 22 -12.35 -15.09 9.07
CA GLN A 22 -11.10 -15.42 8.39
C GLN A 22 -10.58 -16.75 8.93
N ASP A 23 -10.96 -17.84 8.27
CA ASP A 23 -10.49 -19.19 8.61
C ASP A 23 -8.97 -19.37 8.34
N GLU A 24 -8.44 -20.54 8.67
CA GLU A 24 -7.01 -20.82 8.49
C GLU A 24 -6.58 -20.78 7.03
N ALA A 25 -7.45 -21.17 6.10
CA ALA A 25 -7.14 -21.18 4.67
C ALA A 25 -7.00 -19.74 4.15
N LYS A 26 -7.97 -18.87 4.47
CA LYS A 26 -7.93 -17.45 4.16
C LYS A 26 -6.76 -16.75 4.83
N SER A 27 -6.51 -17.02 6.11
CA SER A 27 -5.36 -16.43 6.80
C SER A 27 -4.02 -16.84 6.18
N LYS A 28 -3.92 -18.05 5.63
CA LYS A 28 -2.71 -18.51 4.96
C LYS A 28 -2.48 -17.75 3.66
N GLU A 29 -3.50 -17.67 2.81
CA GLU A 29 -3.47 -16.88 1.58
C GLU A 29 -3.13 -15.42 1.87
N TYR A 30 -3.70 -14.89 2.95
CA TYR A 30 -3.48 -13.51 3.33
C TYR A 30 -2.01 -13.24 3.67
N LEU A 31 -1.38 -14.19 4.36
CA LEU A 31 0.05 -14.15 4.66
C LEU A 31 0.92 -14.47 3.44
N ASP A 32 0.44 -15.27 2.49
CA ASP A 32 1.13 -15.49 1.20
C ASP A 32 1.20 -14.18 0.40
N GLU A 33 0.09 -13.44 0.34
CA GLU A 33 0.06 -12.12 -0.30
C GLU A 33 0.91 -11.09 0.47
N LEU A 34 0.85 -11.10 1.80
CA LEU A 34 1.67 -10.20 2.63
C LEU A 34 3.17 -10.50 2.48
N GLU A 35 3.55 -11.76 2.35
CA GLU A 35 4.92 -12.17 2.03
C GLU A 35 5.35 -11.64 0.66
N PHE A 36 4.47 -11.69 -0.33
CA PHE A 36 4.76 -11.16 -1.65
C PHE A 36 4.87 -9.62 -1.65
N LEU A 37 4.09 -8.93 -0.82
CA LEU A 37 4.27 -7.49 -0.55
C LEU A 37 5.63 -7.21 0.11
N ALA A 38 5.99 -7.98 1.14
CA ALA A 38 7.27 -7.83 1.84
C ALA A 38 8.44 -8.04 0.88
N PHE A 39 8.38 -9.09 0.05
CA PHE A 39 9.36 -9.36 -1.00
C PHE A 39 9.46 -8.20 -2.00
N THR A 40 8.32 -7.65 -2.43
CA THR A 40 8.28 -6.50 -3.34
C THR A 40 8.93 -5.26 -2.73
N ALA A 41 8.84 -5.07 -1.41
CA ALA A 41 9.47 -3.98 -0.67
C ALA A 41 10.96 -4.21 -0.36
N GLY A 42 11.50 -5.41 -0.64
CA GLY A 42 12.89 -5.78 -0.35
C GLY A 42 13.13 -6.50 0.98
N GLY A 43 12.07 -7.07 1.58
CA GLY A 43 12.15 -7.90 2.78
C GLY A 43 12.16 -9.41 2.48
N GLU A 44 12.91 -10.16 3.26
CA GLU A 44 12.91 -11.63 3.25
C GLU A 44 12.14 -12.16 4.47
N VAL A 45 11.05 -12.88 4.24
CA VAL A 45 10.22 -13.42 5.32
C VAL A 45 10.87 -14.67 5.91
N VAL A 46 11.32 -14.57 7.15
CA VAL A 46 11.96 -15.67 7.88
C VAL A 46 10.96 -16.52 8.67
N LYS A 47 9.83 -15.94 9.08
CA LYS A 47 8.82 -16.62 9.88
C LYS A 47 7.45 -16.00 9.74
N ARG A 48 6.42 -16.84 9.84
CA ARG A 48 5.02 -16.45 9.92
C ARG A 48 4.45 -16.85 11.27
N PHE A 49 3.78 -15.92 11.92
CA PHE A 49 3.09 -16.11 13.19
C PHE A 49 1.59 -15.93 12.97
N THR A 50 0.81 -16.89 13.46
CA THR A 50 -0.64 -16.82 13.48
C THR A 50 -1.18 -17.06 14.89
N GLN A 51 -2.27 -16.40 15.24
CA GLN A 51 -3.00 -16.66 16.47
C GLN A 51 -4.51 -16.73 16.20
N LYS A 52 -5.15 -17.80 16.70
CA LYS A 52 -6.61 -17.91 16.69
C LYS A 52 -7.21 -17.05 17.77
N MET A 53 -8.03 -16.07 17.39
CA MET A 53 -8.68 -15.13 18.31
C MET A 53 -10.03 -14.69 17.74
N GLU A 54 -11.02 -14.40 18.57
CA GLU A 54 -12.30 -13.87 18.07
C GLU A 54 -12.17 -12.45 17.53
N ARG A 55 -11.34 -11.62 18.18
CA ARG A 55 -11.05 -10.24 17.80
C ARG A 55 -9.58 -9.91 18.13
N PRO A 56 -8.95 -8.99 17.38
CA PRO A 56 -7.60 -8.53 17.70
C PRO A 56 -7.54 -7.89 19.08
N ASP A 57 -6.43 -8.09 19.78
CA ASP A 57 -6.20 -7.45 21.08
C ASP A 57 -6.04 -5.92 20.90
N PRO A 58 -6.79 -5.09 21.65
CA PRO A 58 -6.76 -3.63 21.48
C PRO A 58 -5.42 -2.99 21.88
N ARG A 59 -4.55 -3.68 22.61
CA ARG A 59 -3.24 -3.18 23.06
C ARG A 59 -2.10 -3.66 22.18
N THR A 60 -2.10 -4.91 21.74
CA THR A 60 -0.95 -5.54 21.07
C THR A 60 -1.30 -6.28 19.78
N PHE A 61 -2.56 -6.22 19.34
CA PHE A 61 -3.12 -6.93 18.18
C PHE A 61 -3.18 -8.47 18.36
N ILE A 62 -2.10 -9.08 18.83
CA ILE A 62 -2.01 -10.46 19.30
C ILE A 62 -1.95 -10.53 20.83
N GLY A 63 -2.22 -11.71 21.40
CA GLY A 63 -2.15 -11.94 22.85
C GLY A 63 -0.72 -11.89 23.39
N SER A 64 -0.56 -11.60 24.68
CA SER A 64 0.74 -11.41 25.34
C SER A 64 1.69 -12.61 25.19
N GLY A 65 1.20 -13.83 25.42
CA GLY A 65 2.06 -15.02 25.27
C GLY A 65 2.61 -15.19 23.85
N LYS A 66 1.80 -14.86 22.83
CA LYS A 66 2.26 -14.91 21.44
C LYS A 66 3.23 -13.77 21.11
N MET A 67 3.04 -12.61 21.74
CA MET A 67 3.98 -11.50 21.63
C MET A 67 5.35 -11.86 22.21
N ASP A 68 5.37 -12.58 23.33
CA ASP A 68 6.61 -13.06 23.95
C ASP A 68 7.33 -14.08 23.03
N ASP A 69 6.59 -15.00 22.40
CA ASP A 69 7.13 -15.92 21.38
C ASP A 69 7.77 -15.15 20.21
N VAL A 70 7.07 -14.12 19.72
CA VAL A 70 7.55 -13.27 18.62
C VAL A 70 8.81 -12.52 19.03
N GLN A 71 8.84 -11.95 20.24
CA GLN A 71 10.00 -11.24 20.78
C GLN A 71 11.22 -12.16 20.93
N ALA A 72 11.02 -13.38 21.44
CA ALA A 72 12.09 -14.37 21.57
C ALA A 72 12.69 -14.72 20.20
N PHE A 73 11.84 -14.97 19.21
CA PHE A 73 12.28 -15.28 17.86
C PHE A 73 13.05 -14.12 17.20
N ILE A 74 12.57 -12.89 17.36
CA ILE A 74 13.22 -11.68 16.81
C ILE A 74 14.64 -11.52 17.36
N LYS A 75 14.82 -11.70 18.67
CA LYS A 75 16.13 -11.62 19.32
C LYS A 75 17.08 -12.73 18.88
N GLU A 76 16.57 -13.94 18.71
CA GLU A 76 17.36 -15.10 18.30
C GLU A 76 17.82 -15.01 16.83
N HIS A 77 16.96 -14.53 15.93
CA HIS A 77 17.20 -14.54 14.49
C HIS A 77 17.62 -13.17 13.92
N GLU A 78 17.75 -12.16 14.78
CA GLU A 78 18.08 -10.76 14.45
C GLU A 78 17.14 -10.20 13.36
N VAL A 79 15.83 -10.34 13.59
CA VAL A 79 14.81 -9.83 12.68
C VAL A 79 14.69 -8.32 12.82
N GLY A 80 14.84 -7.57 11.73
CA GLY A 80 14.83 -6.10 11.76
C GLY A 80 13.42 -5.51 11.76
N THR A 81 12.49 -6.18 11.07
CA THR A 81 11.12 -5.68 10.86
C THR A 81 10.06 -6.75 11.13
N VAL A 82 8.95 -6.34 11.75
CA VAL A 82 7.76 -7.18 11.94
C VAL A 82 6.58 -6.54 11.22
N ILE A 83 5.92 -7.30 10.35
CA ILE A 83 4.80 -6.83 9.53
C ILE A 83 3.51 -7.50 9.98
N PHE A 84 2.48 -6.70 10.24
CA PHE A 84 1.13 -7.14 10.58
C PHE A 84 0.20 -7.08 9.35
N ASP A 85 -0.63 -8.12 9.12
CA ASP A 85 -1.56 -8.16 7.95
C ASP A 85 -2.68 -7.11 8.01
N ASP A 86 -3.02 -6.61 9.21
CA ASP A 86 -4.05 -5.61 9.41
C ASP A 86 -3.47 -4.27 9.85
N GLU A 87 -4.19 -3.19 9.54
CA GLU A 87 -3.83 -1.84 10.00
C GLU A 87 -3.84 -1.79 11.53
N LEU A 88 -2.72 -1.36 12.10
CA LEU A 88 -2.56 -1.23 13.54
C LEU A 88 -3.03 0.15 13.98
N SER A 89 -3.74 0.26 15.11
CA SER A 89 -3.99 1.57 15.70
C SER A 89 -2.68 2.23 16.18
N PRO A 90 -2.61 3.58 16.26
CA PRO A 90 -1.42 4.28 16.79
C PRO A 90 -1.03 3.87 18.23
N ALA A 91 -1.98 3.34 18.99
CA ALA A 91 -1.72 2.82 20.34
C ALA A 91 -1.09 1.42 20.28
N GLN A 92 -1.61 0.54 19.42
CA GLN A 92 -1.06 -0.81 19.21
C GLN A 92 0.37 -0.74 18.69
N GLU A 93 0.61 0.01 17.61
CA GLU A 93 1.94 0.15 17.00
C GLU A 93 2.99 0.60 18.04
N ARG A 94 2.65 1.57 18.88
CA ARG A 94 3.51 2.06 19.96
C ARG A 94 3.79 1.01 21.01
N ASN A 95 2.78 0.27 21.45
CA ASN A 95 2.95 -0.78 22.46
C ASN A 95 3.80 -1.93 21.92
N ILE A 96 3.54 -2.35 20.68
CA ILE A 96 4.28 -3.42 20.01
C ILE A 96 5.73 -3.01 19.81
N SER A 97 6.00 -1.80 19.29
CA SER A 97 7.36 -1.30 19.11
C SER A 97 8.14 -1.23 20.42
N LYS A 98 7.49 -0.85 21.53
CA LYS A 98 8.10 -0.88 22.87
C LYS A 98 8.45 -2.29 23.36
N ILE A 99 7.68 -3.30 22.98
CA ILE A 99 7.90 -4.68 23.41
C ILE A 99 8.96 -5.34 22.54
N LEU A 100 8.88 -5.17 21.22
CA LEU A 100 9.72 -5.88 20.26
C LEU A 100 11.08 -5.21 20.04
N ASP A 101 11.23 -3.91 20.34
CA ASP A 101 12.46 -3.14 20.14
C ASP A 101 12.99 -3.21 18.68
N CYS A 102 12.07 -3.34 17.72
CA CYS A 102 12.36 -3.42 16.30
C CYS A 102 11.38 -2.54 15.50
N LYS A 103 11.62 -2.42 14.19
CA LYS A 103 10.70 -1.70 13.30
C LYS A 103 9.40 -2.50 13.17
N VAL A 104 8.27 -1.84 13.39
CA VAL A 104 6.94 -2.42 13.24
C VAL A 104 6.27 -1.75 12.06
N LEU A 105 5.77 -2.57 11.14
CA LEU A 105 4.99 -2.12 9.99
C LEU A 105 3.64 -2.82 10.01
N ASP A 106 2.62 -2.14 9.48
CA ASP A 106 1.38 -2.78 9.09
C ASP A 106 1.26 -2.85 7.58
N ARG A 107 0.24 -3.56 7.12
CA ARG A 107 -0.05 -3.73 5.69
C ARG A 107 -0.21 -2.38 4.98
N THR A 108 -0.86 -1.41 5.61
CA THR A 108 -1.09 -0.08 5.03
C THR A 108 0.22 0.64 4.76
N ASN A 109 1.12 0.67 5.75
CA ASN A 109 2.42 1.32 5.62
C ASN A 109 3.31 0.61 4.58
N LEU A 110 3.28 -0.73 4.57
CA LEU A 110 4.01 -1.52 3.57
C LEU A 110 3.55 -1.21 2.14
N ILE A 111 2.25 -1.11 1.90
CA ILE A 111 1.69 -0.75 0.59
C ILE A 111 2.13 0.67 0.19
N LEU A 112 2.06 1.64 1.12
CA LEU A 112 2.50 3.01 0.89
C LEU A 112 3.99 3.08 0.53
N ASP A 113 4.84 2.31 1.20
CA ASP A 113 6.28 2.24 0.92
C ASP A 113 6.57 1.64 -0.46
N ILE A 114 5.87 0.56 -0.84
CA ILE A 114 5.99 -0.02 -2.20
C ILE A 114 5.59 1.02 -3.25
N PHE A 115 4.49 1.74 -3.03
CA PHE A 115 4.07 2.79 -3.96
C PHE A 115 5.06 3.95 -4.04
N ALA A 116 5.69 4.33 -2.92
CA ALA A 116 6.69 5.39 -2.91
C ALA A 116 7.91 5.00 -3.76
N GLN A 117 8.32 3.73 -3.71
CA GLN A 117 9.39 3.18 -4.55
C GLN A 117 9.00 3.12 -6.04
N ARG A 118 7.71 2.92 -6.34
CA ARG A 118 7.20 2.76 -7.72
C ARG A 118 6.77 4.07 -8.38
N ALA A 119 6.51 5.12 -7.61
CA ALA A 119 6.06 6.40 -8.13
C ALA A 119 7.12 7.06 -9.01
N GLN A 120 6.92 7.03 -10.33
CA GLN A 120 7.84 7.64 -11.29
C GLN A 120 7.42 9.07 -11.64
N THR A 121 6.13 9.30 -11.85
CA THR A 121 5.62 10.62 -12.20
C THR A 121 5.60 11.55 -10.98
N SER A 122 5.75 12.86 -11.23
CA SER A 122 5.59 13.88 -10.19
C SER A 122 4.20 13.81 -9.55
N TYR A 123 3.19 13.38 -10.30
CA TYR A 123 1.83 13.24 -9.83
C TYR A 123 1.71 12.09 -8.82
N ALA A 124 2.08 10.87 -9.21
CA ALA A 124 2.06 9.72 -8.33
C ALA A 124 2.91 9.92 -7.08
N ARG A 125 4.09 10.57 -7.21
CA ARG A 125 4.94 10.90 -6.05
C ARG A 125 4.23 11.82 -5.06
N THR A 126 3.60 12.88 -5.55
CA THR A 126 2.87 13.84 -4.71
C THR A 126 1.70 13.17 -3.99
N GLN A 127 1.01 12.25 -4.67
CA GLN A 127 -0.12 11.50 -4.12
C GLN A 127 0.31 10.50 -3.04
N VAL A 128 1.34 9.70 -3.30
CA VAL A 128 1.84 8.75 -2.32
C VAL A 128 2.39 9.50 -1.10
N GLU A 129 3.10 10.61 -1.32
CA GLU A 129 3.60 11.45 -0.23
C GLU A 129 2.45 12.05 0.61
N LEU A 130 1.34 12.46 -0.03
CA LEU A 130 0.15 12.91 0.68
C LEU A 130 -0.41 11.79 1.57
N ALA A 131 -0.61 10.60 1.01
CA ALA A 131 -1.15 9.46 1.74
C ALA A 131 -0.24 9.03 2.91
N GLN A 132 1.08 9.05 2.72
CA GLN A 132 2.05 8.82 3.80
C GLN A 132 1.94 9.88 4.90
N CYS A 133 1.81 11.16 4.55
CA CYS A 133 1.65 12.23 5.54
C CYS A 133 0.33 12.07 6.34
N GLU A 134 -0.77 11.74 5.67
CA GLU A 134 -2.08 11.53 6.30
C GLU A 134 -2.07 10.31 7.23
N TYR A 135 -1.40 9.22 6.82
CA TYR A 135 -1.21 8.03 7.64
C TYR A 135 -0.31 8.30 8.86
N LEU A 136 0.76 9.09 8.71
CA LEU A 136 1.71 9.40 9.77
C LEU A 136 1.15 10.38 10.80
N LEU A 137 0.35 11.37 10.39
CA LEU A 137 -0.16 12.44 11.25
C LEU A 137 -0.81 11.96 12.57
N PRO A 138 -1.72 10.96 12.60
CA PRO A 138 -2.27 10.45 13.85
C PRO A 138 -1.25 9.65 14.70
N ARG A 139 -0.18 9.15 14.09
CA ARG A 139 0.84 8.29 14.72
C ARG A 139 1.99 9.08 15.37
N LEU A 140 2.26 10.30 14.92
CA LEU A 140 3.31 11.17 15.46
C LEU A 140 3.21 11.40 16.97
N LYS A 141 1.99 11.51 17.52
CA LYS A 141 1.76 11.71 18.98
C LYS A 141 2.42 10.63 19.84
N GLY A 142 2.71 9.44 19.28
CA GLY A 142 3.27 8.32 20.02
C GLY A 142 4.78 8.21 20.08
N MET A 143 5.47 8.69 19.05
CA MET A 143 6.91 8.53 18.90
C MET A 143 7.70 9.35 19.94
N TRP A 144 7.16 10.50 20.36
CA TRP A 144 7.85 11.45 21.23
C TRP A 144 7.73 11.16 22.73
N THR A 145 6.84 10.24 23.14
CA THR A 145 6.70 9.85 24.56
C THR A 145 7.97 9.22 25.17
N HIS A 146 8.91 8.78 24.33
CA HIS A 146 10.22 8.27 24.74
C HIS A 146 11.25 9.39 25.01
N LEU A 147 11.15 10.53 24.32
CA LEU A 147 12.06 11.67 24.47
C LEU A 147 11.77 12.49 25.73
N GLU A 148 10.49 12.57 26.15
CA GLU A 148 10.09 13.27 27.38
C GLU A 148 10.72 12.69 28.66
N ARG A 149 10.97 11.38 28.70
CA ARG A 149 11.52 10.71 29.90
C ARG A 149 13.03 10.94 30.10
N GLN A 150 13.76 11.38 29.08
CA GLN A 150 15.20 11.61 29.18
C GLN A 150 15.56 13.01 29.74
N LYS A 151 14.62 13.97 29.70
CA LYS A 151 14.80 15.33 30.25
C LYS A 151 13.89 15.54 31.48
N GLY A 152 14.12 14.76 32.53
CA GLY A 152 13.40 14.90 33.80
C GLY A 152 13.79 16.18 34.56
N GLY A 153 12.91 17.18 34.56
CA GLY A 153 13.02 18.38 35.39
C GLY A 153 11.63 18.86 35.84
N ILE A 154 11.46 19.03 37.15
CA ILE A 154 10.19 19.37 37.82
C ILE A 154 9.69 20.75 37.35
N GLY A 155 8.48 20.82 36.80
CA GLY A 155 7.67 22.05 36.80
C GLY A 155 7.65 22.90 35.54
N MET A 156 8.14 22.43 34.39
CA MET A 156 7.87 23.08 33.09
C MET A 156 6.97 22.18 32.26
N ARG A 157 5.85 22.72 31.73
CA ARG A 157 5.22 22.18 30.52
C ARG A 157 6.34 22.06 29.49
N GLY A 158 6.81 20.84 29.27
CA GLY A 158 8.14 20.61 28.71
C GLY A 158 8.22 20.95 27.22
N PRO A 159 9.44 21.25 26.71
CA PRO A 159 9.68 21.55 25.29
C PRO A 159 9.15 20.48 24.32
N GLY A 160 8.96 19.23 24.77
CA GLY A 160 8.41 18.14 23.96
C GLY A 160 6.95 18.34 23.51
N GLU A 161 6.10 18.97 24.32
CA GLU A 161 4.70 19.23 23.92
C GLU A 161 4.64 20.29 22.81
N THR A 162 5.51 21.30 22.87
CA THR A 162 5.68 22.29 21.79
C THR A 162 6.34 21.69 20.55
N GLU A 163 7.36 20.83 20.69
CA GLU A 163 8.01 20.16 19.54
C GLU A 163 7.03 19.24 18.80
N ILE A 164 6.20 18.47 19.52
CA ILE A 164 5.15 17.63 18.91
C ILE A 164 4.15 18.48 18.11
N GLU A 165 3.68 19.60 18.68
CA GLU A 165 2.72 20.44 17.97
C GLU A 165 3.37 21.19 16.79
N THR A 166 4.66 21.55 16.89
CA THR A 166 5.44 22.08 15.77
C THR A 166 5.54 21.06 14.64
N ASP A 167 5.91 19.80 14.92
CA ASP A 167 6.01 18.76 13.90
C ASP A 167 4.66 18.44 13.27
N ARG A 168 3.61 18.34 14.09
CA ARG A 168 2.24 18.16 13.57
C ARG A 168 1.82 19.32 12.69
N ARG A 169 2.19 20.55 13.04
CA ARG A 169 1.94 21.71 12.21
C ARG A 169 2.68 21.62 10.89
N ILE A 170 3.97 21.24 10.90
CA ILE A 170 4.75 21.03 9.67
C ILE A 170 4.10 19.98 8.77
N VAL A 171 3.67 18.84 9.33
CA VAL A 171 3.00 17.79 8.55
C VAL A 171 1.64 18.27 8.02
N ARG A 172 0.86 19.02 8.80
CA ARG A 172 -0.42 19.61 8.33
C ARG A 172 -0.20 20.62 7.20
N ASP A 173 0.79 21.49 7.34
CA ASP A 173 1.13 22.49 6.33
C ASP A 173 1.59 21.80 5.04
N LYS A 174 2.35 20.70 5.17
CA LYS A 174 2.75 19.84 4.05
C LYS A 174 1.55 19.17 3.38
N ILE A 175 0.61 18.61 4.15
CA ILE A 175 -0.64 18.04 3.63
C ILE A 175 -1.43 19.11 2.84
N ALA A 176 -1.58 20.31 3.38
CA ALA A 176 -2.29 21.40 2.70
C ALA A 176 -1.61 21.77 1.37
N LEU A 177 -0.27 21.88 1.37
CA LEU A 177 0.51 22.16 0.17
C LEU A 177 0.37 21.06 -0.90
N LEU A 178 0.45 19.78 -0.49
CA LEU A 178 0.33 18.64 -1.40
C LEU A 178 -1.07 18.56 -2.01
N LYS A 179 -2.13 18.83 -1.22
CA LYS A 179 -3.51 18.89 -1.73
C LYS A 179 -3.70 19.97 -2.80
N GLU A 180 -3.16 21.17 -2.59
CA GLU A 180 -3.23 22.24 -3.59
C GLU A 180 -2.42 21.93 -4.86
N LYS A 181 -1.26 21.29 -4.71
CA LYS A 181 -0.48 20.79 -5.86
C LYS A 181 -1.28 19.77 -6.67
N ILE A 182 -1.88 18.76 -6.02
CA ILE A 182 -2.71 17.74 -6.68
C ILE A 182 -3.86 18.40 -7.44
N LYS A 183 -4.58 19.34 -6.81
CA LYS A 183 -5.66 20.13 -7.44
C LYS A 183 -5.21 20.83 -8.72
N THR A 184 -3.99 21.35 -8.73
CA THR A 184 -3.43 22.04 -9.90
C THR A 184 -3.10 21.05 -11.02
N ILE A 185 -2.54 19.88 -10.68
CA ILE A 185 -2.23 18.83 -11.65
C ILE A 185 -3.52 18.22 -12.22
N ASP A 186 -4.53 17.99 -11.39
CA ASP A 186 -5.84 17.46 -11.82
C ASP A 186 -6.49 18.35 -12.87
N LYS A 187 -6.43 19.68 -12.69
CA LYS A 187 -6.92 20.64 -13.69
C LYS A 187 -6.18 20.51 -15.02
N GLN A 188 -4.86 20.31 -14.99
CA GLN A 188 -4.06 20.11 -16.20
C GLN A 188 -4.40 18.78 -16.90
N MET A 189 -4.55 17.70 -16.13
CA MET A 189 -4.93 16.39 -16.66
C MET A 189 -6.33 16.39 -17.27
N ALA A 190 -7.29 17.09 -16.65
CA ALA A 190 -8.65 17.23 -17.18
C ALA A 190 -8.66 17.91 -18.56
N VAL A 191 -7.85 18.95 -18.77
CA VAL A 191 -7.69 19.61 -20.08
C VAL A 191 -7.08 18.66 -21.11
N GLN A 192 -6.05 17.88 -20.73
CA GLN A 192 -5.49 16.86 -21.62
C GLN A 192 -6.49 15.77 -21.98
N ARG A 193 -7.33 15.32 -21.03
CA ARG A 193 -8.40 14.35 -21.28
C ARG A 193 -9.47 14.92 -22.20
N GLY A 194 -9.87 16.18 -22.02
CA GLY A 194 -10.84 16.87 -22.88
C GLY A 194 -10.37 17.01 -24.34
N ASN A 195 -9.06 17.03 -24.59
CA ASN A 195 -8.48 17.06 -25.94
C ASN A 195 -8.34 15.68 -26.60
N ARG A 196 -8.65 14.59 -25.90
CA ARG A 196 -8.73 13.24 -26.49
C ARG A 196 -10.13 13.09 -27.08
N GLY A 197 -10.27 13.24 -28.40
CA GLY A 197 -11.55 13.23 -29.14
C GLY A 197 -12.42 11.98 -28.96
N GLN A 198 -13.43 11.78 -29.83
CA GLN A 198 -14.44 10.69 -29.76
C GLN A 198 -13.90 9.26 -30.01
N MET A 199 -12.64 8.95 -29.68
CA MET A 199 -12.12 7.58 -29.76
C MET A 199 -12.64 6.74 -28.60
N VAL A 200 -12.99 5.49 -28.89
CA VAL A 200 -13.41 4.49 -27.90
C VAL A 200 -12.29 4.28 -26.88
N ARG A 201 -12.66 4.26 -25.60
CA ARG A 201 -11.75 4.12 -24.45
C ARG A 201 -11.99 2.78 -23.76
N VAL A 202 -10.92 2.01 -23.61
CA VAL A 202 -10.94 0.70 -22.97
C VAL A 202 -9.96 0.73 -21.79
N ALA A 203 -10.43 0.39 -20.58
CA ALA A 203 -9.58 0.30 -19.40
C ALA A 203 -9.43 -1.16 -18.96
N LEU A 204 -8.18 -1.59 -18.73
CA LEU A 204 -7.87 -2.89 -18.15
C LEU A 204 -8.02 -2.81 -16.63
N VAL A 205 -8.91 -3.60 -16.04
CA VAL A 205 -9.11 -3.67 -14.58
C VAL A 205 -8.87 -5.09 -14.08
N GLY A 206 -8.50 -5.22 -12.81
CA GLY A 206 -8.26 -6.54 -12.20
C GLY A 206 -7.25 -6.47 -11.06
N TYR A 207 -7.12 -7.59 -10.35
CA TYR A 207 -6.22 -7.70 -9.20
C TYR A 207 -4.75 -7.47 -9.60
N THR A 208 -3.89 -7.15 -8.66
CA THR A 208 -2.45 -7.07 -8.91
C THR A 208 -1.91 -8.43 -9.41
N ASN A 209 -0.89 -8.38 -10.29
CA ASN A 209 -0.23 -9.57 -10.84
C ASN A 209 -1.08 -10.51 -11.74
N VAL A 210 -2.32 -10.17 -12.11
CA VAL A 210 -3.16 -10.97 -13.03
C VAL A 210 -2.75 -10.89 -14.51
N GLY A 211 -1.63 -10.21 -14.83
CA GLY A 211 -1.14 -10.08 -16.19
C GLY A 211 -1.71 -8.92 -17.01
N LYS A 212 -2.30 -7.88 -16.39
CA LYS A 212 -2.81 -6.69 -17.11
C LYS A 212 -1.76 -6.03 -18.01
N SER A 213 -0.58 -5.71 -17.46
CA SER A 213 0.50 -5.07 -18.23
C SER A 213 1.06 -5.98 -19.31
N THR A 214 1.12 -7.29 -19.06
CA THR A 214 1.48 -8.29 -20.07
C THR A 214 0.49 -8.29 -21.23
N LEU A 215 -0.82 -8.27 -20.94
CA LEU A 215 -1.86 -8.18 -21.96
C LEU A 215 -1.77 -6.87 -22.74
N MET A 216 -1.54 -5.75 -22.06
CA MET A 216 -1.33 -4.46 -22.70
C MET A 216 -0.15 -4.50 -23.68
N ASN A 217 0.97 -5.12 -23.31
CA ASN A 217 2.14 -5.25 -24.18
C ASN A 217 1.87 -6.01 -25.45
N VAL A 218 1.22 -7.17 -25.32
CA VAL A 218 0.88 -8.03 -26.45
C VAL A 218 -0.05 -7.29 -27.41
N ILE A 219 -1.08 -6.62 -26.89
CA ILE A 219 -2.08 -5.92 -27.70
C ILE A 219 -1.49 -4.65 -28.34
N SER A 220 -0.66 -3.90 -27.62
CA SER A 220 -0.09 -2.64 -28.09
C SER A 220 1.24 -2.79 -28.84
N LYS A 221 1.78 -4.01 -28.98
CA LYS A 221 3.12 -4.30 -29.52
C LYS A 221 4.20 -3.42 -28.89
N SER A 222 4.15 -3.24 -27.57
CA SER A 222 5.06 -2.36 -26.85
C SER A 222 5.71 -3.05 -25.65
N GLU A 223 6.82 -2.46 -25.18
CA GLU A 223 7.53 -2.88 -23.97
C GLU A 223 7.07 -2.00 -22.77
N VAL A 224 5.90 -2.29 -22.20
CA VAL A 224 5.54 -1.82 -20.84
C VAL A 224 6.23 -2.75 -19.84
N PHE A 225 6.71 -2.17 -18.75
CA PHE A 225 7.40 -2.90 -17.70
C PHE A 225 6.45 -3.90 -17.03
N ALA A 226 6.67 -5.20 -17.25
CA ALA A 226 5.93 -6.29 -16.61
C ALA A 226 6.91 -7.13 -15.79
N GLU A 227 6.82 -7.02 -14.47
CA GLU A 227 7.57 -7.87 -13.52
C GLU A 227 6.59 -8.68 -12.67
N ASN A 228 7.00 -9.86 -12.22
CA ASN A 228 6.27 -10.65 -11.22
C ASN A 228 6.47 -10.02 -9.83
N LYS A 229 5.89 -8.83 -9.62
CA LYS A 229 5.89 -8.05 -8.37
C LYS A 229 4.57 -7.30 -8.24
N LEU A 230 4.12 -7.06 -7.01
CA LEU A 230 2.89 -6.29 -6.78
C LEU A 230 3.10 -4.84 -7.20
N PHE A 231 2.02 -4.22 -7.70
CA PHE A 231 2.01 -2.83 -8.13
C PHE A 231 3.09 -2.48 -9.17
N ALA A 232 3.35 -3.40 -10.11
CA ALA A 232 4.23 -3.16 -11.25
C ALA A 232 3.85 -1.88 -12.03
N THR A 233 2.56 -1.53 -12.06
CA THR A 233 2.02 -0.32 -12.68
C THR A 233 1.26 0.52 -11.64
N LEU A 234 1.85 1.67 -11.30
CA LEU A 234 1.21 2.71 -10.49
C LEU A 234 0.69 3.88 -11.35
N ASP A 235 1.43 4.23 -12.40
CA ASP A 235 1.08 5.28 -13.33
C ASP A 235 0.19 4.70 -14.46
N THR A 236 -0.98 5.30 -14.70
CA THR A 236 -1.88 4.91 -15.80
C THR A 236 -1.18 5.16 -17.13
N THR A 237 -1.01 4.10 -17.93
CA THR A 237 -0.43 4.23 -19.27
C THR A 237 -1.54 4.13 -20.30
N VAL A 238 -1.71 5.18 -21.12
CA VAL A 238 -2.71 5.22 -22.20
C VAL A 238 -2.01 5.05 -23.53
N ARG A 239 -2.44 4.08 -24.34
CA ARG A 239 -1.90 3.83 -25.68
C ARG A 239 -2.99 3.76 -26.71
N LYS A 240 -2.71 4.29 -27.90
CA LYS A 240 -3.55 4.06 -29.07
C LYS A 240 -3.23 2.69 -29.64
N VAL A 241 -4.25 1.83 -29.69
CA VAL A 241 -4.20 0.51 -30.29
C VAL A 241 -5.10 0.51 -31.52
N VAL A 242 -4.71 -0.25 -32.54
CA VAL A 242 -5.55 -0.50 -33.72
C VAL A 242 -5.65 -2.01 -33.89
N ILE A 243 -6.86 -2.53 -33.75
CA ILE A 243 -7.17 -3.92 -34.08
C ILE A 243 -7.95 -3.90 -35.39
N GLU A 244 -7.43 -4.60 -36.40
CA GLU A 244 -7.93 -4.54 -37.78
C GLU A 244 -8.01 -3.07 -38.28
N ASN A 245 -9.20 -2.48 -38.27
CA ASN A 245 -9.45 -1.09 -38.68
C ASN A 245 -10.07 -0.21 -37.59
N LEU A 246 -10.19 -0.70 -36.34
CA LEU A 246 -10.80 0.03 -35.23
C LEU A 246 -9.71 0.62 -34.31
N PRO A 247 -9.49 1.94 -34.33
CA PRO A 247 -8.61 2.60 -33.38
C PRO A 247 -9.31 2.85 -32.05
N PHE A 248 -8.67 2.49 -30.95
CA PHE A 248 -9.15 2.78 -29.60
C PHE A 248 -7.99 3.13 -28.67
N LEU A 249 -8.32 3.76 -27.53
CA LEU A 249 -7.38 4.01 -26.45
C LEU A 249 -7.47 2.86 -25.45
N LEU A 250 -6.33 2.21 -25.19
CA LEU A 250 -6.19 1.19 -24.15
C LEU A 250 -5.41 1.78 -22.98
N SER A 251 -6.03 1.74 -21.80
CA SER A 251 -5.46 2.26 -20.56
C SER A 251 -5.17 1.11 -19.60
N ASP A 252 -3.91 0.96 -19.17
CA ASP A 252 -3.54 0.04 -18.09
C ASP A 252 -3.66 0.75 -16.75
N THR A 253 -4.42 0.17 -15.83
CA THR A 253 -4.72 0.76 -14.51
C THR A 253 -3.90 0.12 -13.42
N VAL A 254 -3.88 0.77 -12.26
CA VAL A 254 -3.32 0.20 -11.04
C VAL A 254 -4.05 -1.11 -10.73
N GLY A 255 -3.29 -2.14 -10.37
CA GLY A 255 -3.88 -3.38 -9.91
C GLY A 255 -4.51 -3.23 -8.54
N PHE A 256 -5.71 -3.78 -8.38
CA PHE A 256 -6.39 -3.80 -7.09
C PHE A 256 -5.73 -4.81 -6.14
N ILE A 257 -5.76 -4.49 -4.86
CA ILE A 257 -5.38 -5.40 -3.78
C ILE A 257 -6.45 -5.32 -2.68
N ARG A 258 -6.62 -6.37 -1.88
CA ARG A 258 -7.50 -6.30 -0.70
C ARG A 258 -6.91 -5.37 0.35
N LYS A 259 -7.81 -4.84 1.19
CA LYS A 259 -7.47 -3.90 2.28
C LYS A 259 -6.61 -2.75 1.77
N LEU A 260 -6.94 -2.22 0.59
CA LEU A 260 -6.24 -1.07 0.03
C LEU A 260 -6.48 0.14 0.95
N PRO A 261 -5.44 0.90 1.33
CA PRO A 261 -5.62 2.00 2.29
C PRO A 261 -6.59 3.05 1.77
N THR A 262 -7.53 3.49 2.60
CA THR A 262 -8.56 4.46 2.20
C THR A 262 -7.96 5.80 1.75
N GLN A 263 -6.84 6.21 2.35
CA GLN A 263 -6.06 7.40 1.97
C GLN A 263 -5.54 7.30 0.53
N LEU A 264 -5.19 6.08 0.10
CA LEU A 264 -4.77 5.80 -1.26
C LEU A 264 -5.95 5.69 -2.23
N VAL A 265 -7.11 5.19 -1.82
CA VAL A 265 -8.32 5.20 -2.68
C VAL A 265 -8.67 6.62 -3.12
N GLU A 266 -8.62 7.59 -2.20
CA GLU A 266 -8.86 9.00 -2.55
C GLU A 266 -7.80 9.55 -3.50
N SER A 267 -6.55 9.13 -3.31
CA SER A 267 -5.45 9.50 -4.19
C SER A 267 -5.59 8.86 -5.58
N PHE A 268 -6.08 7.63 -5.66
CA PHE A 268 -6.32 6.96 -6.94
C PHE A 268 -7.56 7.48 -7.67
N LYS A 269 -8.40 8.36 -7.09
CA LYS A 269 -9.61 8.87 -7.75
C LYS A 269 -9.36 9.36 -9.18
N SER A 270 -8.27 10.07 -9.43
CA SER A 270 -7.91 10.54 -10.77
C SER A 270 -7.43 9.45 -11.73
N THR A 271 -6.76 8.41 -11.22
CA THR A 271 -6.40 7.21 -12.00
C THR A 271 -7.61 6.32 -12.25
N LEU A 272 -8.57 6.32 -11.32
CA LEU A 272 -9.86 5.67 -11.43
C LEU A 272 -10.84 6.48 -12.28
N ASP A 273 -10.64 7.79 -12.47
CA ASP A 273 -11.40 8.58 -13.45
C ASP A 273 -11.19 8.04 -14.86
N GLU A 274 -10.02 7.48 -15.19
CA GLU A 274 -9.80 6.81 -16.48
C GLU A 274 -10.66 5.53 -16.62
N VAL A 275 -10.95 4.86 -15.50
CA VAL A 275 -11.91 3.73 -15.44
C VAL A 275 -13.35 4.24 -15.56
N ARG A 276 -13.68 5.38 -14.94
CA ARG A 276 -15.04 5.98 -15.01
C ARG A 276 -15.37 6.54 -16.38
N GLU A 277 -14.39 7.15 -17.04
CA GLU A 277 -14.53 7.72 -18.37
C GLU A 277 -14.36 6.66 -19.48
N ALA A 278 -14.08 5.40 -19.15
CA ALA A 278 -13.95 4.33 -20.13
C ALA A 278 -15.32 3.91 -20.68
N ASP A 279 -15.38 3.69 -21.99
CA ASP A 279 -16.57 3.15 -22.66
C ASP A 279 -16.69 1.63 -22.40
N LEU A 280 -15.55 0.96 -22.17
CA LEU A 280 -15.48 -0.47 -21.89
C LEU A 280 -14.45 -0.78 -20.80
N LEU A 281 -14.86 -1.59 -19.82
CA LEU A 281 -13.96 -2.16 -18.83
C LEU A 281 -13.63 -3.61 -19.21
N LEU A 282 -12.34 -3.90 -19.39
CA LEU A 282 -11.85 -5.26 -19.60
C LEU A 282 -11.32 -5.81 -18.27
N HIS A 283 -12.09 -6.68 -17.63
CA HIS A 283 -11.69 -7.30 -16.37
C HIS A 283 -10.81 -8.53 -16.63
N VAL A 284 -9.53 -8.42 -16.28
CA VAL A 284 -8.56 -9.52 -16.37
C VAL A 284 -8.52 -10.27 -15.03
N VAL A 285 -8.70 -11.59 -15.09
CA VAL A 285 -8.76 -12.47 -13.93
C VAL A 285 -7.78 -13.63 -14.12
N ASP A 286 -7.02 -13.95 -13.08
CA ASP A 286 -6.15 -15.12 -13.03
C ASP A 286 -6.91 -16.34 -12.50
N ILE A 287 -7.23 -17.29 -13.40
CA ILE A 287 -7.96 -18.52 -13.06
C ILE A 287 -7.10 -19.58 -12.38
N SER A 288 -5.76 -19.41 -12.37
CA SER A 288 -4.86 -20.32 -11.66
C SER A 288 -4.92 -20.13 -10.15
N HIS A 289 -5.40 -18.97 -9.71
CA HIS A 289 -5.59 -18.67 -8.29
C HIS A 289 -6.87 -19.35 -7.76
N PRO A 290 -6.81 -20.16 -6.69
CA PRO A 290 -7.98 -20.90 -6.18
C PRO A 290 -9.13 -19.97 -5.76
N ASN A 291 -8.82 -18.74 -5.36
CA ASN A 291 -9.79 -17.74 -4.87
C ASN A 291 -10.06 -16.61 -5.88
N PHE A 292 -9.97 -16.91 -7.19
CA PHE A 292 -10.23 -15.92 -8.23
C PHE A 292 -11.62 -15.26 -8.12
N GLU A 293 -12.63 -15.97 -7.59
CA GLU A 293 -13.96 -15.42 -7.33
C GLU A 293 -13.92 -14.29 -6.28
N GLU A 294 -13.15 -14.43 -5.20
CA GLU A 294 -13.00 -13.38 -4.18
C GLU A 294 -12.25 -12.15 -4.74
N HIS A 295 -11.30 -12.38 -5.65
CA HIS A 295 -10.64 -11.29 -6.38
C HIS A 295 -11.63 -10.54 -7.27
N ILE A 296 -12.50 -11.25 -8.00
CA ILE A 296 -13.56 -10.64 -8.80
C ILE A 296 -14.49 -9.79 -7.93
N ASP A 297 -14.95 -10.35 -6.81
CA ASP A 297 -15.84 -9.65 -5.88
C ASP A 297 -15.19 -8.41 -5.27
N SER A 298 -13.91 -8.49 -4.92
CA SER A 298 -13.14 -7.36 -4.39
C SER A 298 -13.03 -6.24 -5.42
N VAL A 299 -12.70 -6.57 -6.67
CA VAL A 299 -12.65 -5.58 -7.76
C VAL A 299 -14.03 -4.98 -8.01
N ASN A 300 -15.09 -5.79 -8.05
CA ASN A 300 -16.46 -5.32 -8.26
C ASN A 300 -16.92 -4.38 -7.14
N LYS A 301 -16.61 -4.68 -5.87
CA LYS A 301 -16.91 -3.77 -4.74
C LYS A 301 -16.24 -2.41 -4.93
N ILE A 302 -14.96 -2.41 -5.28
CA ILE A 302 -14.22 -1.16 -5.52
C ILE A 302 -14.82 -0.40 -6.72
N LEU A 303 -15.14 -1.08 -7.83
CA LEU A 303 -15.79 -0.47 -8.99
C LEU A 303 -17.18 0.13 -8.66
N LEU A 304 -17.91 -0.46 -7.71
CA LEU A 304 -19.18 0.09 -7.22
C LEU A 304 -18.99 1.35 -6.36
N GLU A 305 -17.93 1.41 -5.54
CA GLU A 305 -17.59 2.60 -4.74
C GLU A 305 -17.12 3.78 -5.60
N ILE A 306 -16.64 3.51 -6.81
CA ILE A 306 -16.11 4.50 -7.75
C ILE A 306 -17.22 5.16 -8.59
N LYS A 307 -18.45 4.62 -8.59
CA LYS A 307 -19.56 5.13 -9.43
C LYS A 307 -20.00 6.55 -9.07
#